data_AF-A0A956KD29-F1
#
_entry.id   AF-A0A956KD29-F1
#
_cell.length_a   1.000
_cell.length_b   1.000
_cell.length_c   1.000
_cell.angle_alpha   90.00
_cell.angle_beta   90.00
_cell.angle_gamma   90.00
#
_symmetry.space_group_name_H-M   'P 1'
#
loop_
_entity.id
_entity.type
_entity.pdbx_description
1 polymer ?
#
loop_
_entity_poly.entity_id
_entity_poly.type
_entity_poly.pdbx_seq_one_letter_code
_entity_poly.pdbx_strand_id
1 'polypeptide(L)'
;MYLRRNKVRCGETRRTYLSIAHNVWWRGENGKKAQSRPIVLASFGVEDKVDVELARDLVASVERCAPKFPVRRGDGKPITMRIAQEVRKIEPFLKALASRKLGLREHLPPHPDRGLILDALIRDRLADPDDTATKVGEEAILSRLKSHLAV
;
A
#
# COMPACT_ATOMS: atom_id res chain seq x y z
N MET A 1 -4.09 -6.98 5.87
CA MET A 1 -4.06 -6.59 4.43
C MET A 1 -3.14 -7.58 3.74
N TYR A 2 -3.07 -7.59 2.41
CA TYR A 2 -2.15 -8.51 1.73
C TYR A 2 -1.67 -7.95 0.39
N LEU A 3 -0.50 -8.41 -0.04
CA LEU A 3 0.04 -8.12 -1.36
C LEU A 3 -0.73 -8.96 -2.39
N ARG A 4 -1.62 -8.31 -3.14
CA ARG A 4 -2.39 -8.94 -4.20
C ARG A 4 -1.61 -8.90 -5.52
N ARG A 5 -1.45 -10.08 -6.13
CA ARG A 5 -0.99 -10.24 -7.51
C ARG A 5 -2.19 -10.37 -8.43
N ASN A 6 -2.30 -9.50 -9.43
CA ASN A 6 -3.37 -9.51 -10.40
C ASN A 6 -2.81 -9.72 -11.82
N LYS A 7 -3.05 -10.90 -12.40
CA LYS A 7 -2.65 -11.18 -13.77
C LYS A 7 -3.71 -10.63 -14.73
N VAL A 8 -3.34 -9.65 -15.54
CA VAL A 8 -4.20 -9.00 -16.53
C VAL A 8 -3.72 -9.38 -17.93
N ARG A 9 -4.65 -9.71 -18.82
CA ARG A 9 -4.35 -9.97 -20.24
C ARG A 9 -4.23 -8.64 -20.98
N CYS A 10 -3.13 -8.45 -21.72
CA CYS A 10 -2.85 -7.28 -22.54
C CYS A 10 -2.54 -7.76 -23.96
N GLY A 11 -3.59 -7.93 -24.77
CA GLY A 11 -3.49 -8.55 -26.09
C GLY A 11 -3.04 -10.02 -26.01
N GLU A 12 -1.91 -10.32 -26.65
CA GLU A 12 -1.25 -11.63 -26.63
C GLU A 12 -0.42 -11.88 -25.36
N THR A 13 -0.11 -10.84 -24.60
CA THR A 13 0.73 -10.94 -23.40
C THR A 13 -0.09 -10.91 -22.11
N ARG A 14 0.56 -11.28 -21.00
CA ARG A 14 0.01 -11.13 -19.64
C ARG A 14 0.95 -10.27 -18.82
N ARG A 15 0.40 -9.39 -17.99
CA ARG A 15 1.15 -8.58 -17.02
C ARG A 15 0.60 -8.82 -15.62
N THR A 16 1.50 -8.96 -14.66
CA THR A 16 1.10 -9.03 -13.25
C THR A 16 1.20 -7.63 -12.63
N TYR A 17 0.13 -7.20 -11.98
CA TYR A 17 0.11 -5.98 -11.19
C TYR A 17 0.11 -6.30 -9.70
N LEU A 18 0.85 -5.51 -8.93
CA LEU A 18 0.92 -5.59 -7.48
C LEU A 18 0.09 -4.49 -6.84
N SER A 19 -0.62 -4.83 -5.76
CA SER A 19 -1.48 -3.92 -5.01
C SER A 19 -1.60 -4.33 -3.55
N ILE A 20 -1.88 -3.37 -2.69
CA ILE A 20 -2.38 -3.63 -1.34
C ILE A 20 -3.88 -3.92 -1.45
N ALA A 21 -4.31 -5.07 -0.95
CA ALA A 21 -5.71 -5.44 -0.91
C ALA A 21 -6.17 -5.82 0.50
N HIS A 22 -7.47 -5.71 0.72
CA HIS A 22 -8.15 -6.15 1.93
C HIS A 22 -9.41 -6.93 1.57
N ASN A 23 -9.61 -8.08 2.22
CA ASN A 23 -10.79 -8.91 2.00
C ASN A 23 -11.96 -8.38 2.82
N VAL A 24 -13.07 -8.10 2.15
CA VAL A 24 -14.31 -7.69 2.79
C VAL A 24 -15.32 -8.80 2.73
N TRP A 25 -15.93 -9.10 3.86
CA TRP A 25 -17.05 -10.04 3.95
C TRP A 25 -18.35 -9.33 3.62
N TRP A 26 -18.92 -9.65 2.48
CA TRP A 26 -20.23 -9.16 2.06
C TRP A 26 -21.28 -10.07 2.66
N ARG A 27 -22.28 -9.48 3.34
CA ARG A 27 -23.47 -10.23 3.75
C ARG A 27 -24.16 -10.71 2.47
N GLY A 28 -24.46 -12.00 2.40
CA GLY A 28 -25.24 -12.51 1.28
C GLY A 28 -26.69 -12.02 1.40
N GLU A 29 -27.25 -11.53 0.31
CA GLU A 29 -28.67 -11.19 0.20
C GLU A 29 -29.47 -12.43 -0.21
N ASN A 30 -30.75 -12.49 0.18
CA ASN A 30 -31.71 -13.53 -0.22
C ASN A 30 -31.22 -14.96 0.04
N GLY A 31 -30.78 -15.25 1.27
CA GLY A 31 -30.39 -16.60 1.71
C GLY A 31 -29.04 -17.09 1.18
N LYS A 32 -28.30 -16.28 0.42
CA LYS A 32 -26.97 -16.64 -0.09
C LYS A 32 -25.92 -16.57 1.03
N LYS A 33 -24.91 -17.44 0.97
CA LYS A 33 -23.78 -17.42 1.90
C LYS A 33 -22.98 -16.12 1.74
N ALA A 34 -22.45 -15.60 2.84
CA ALA A 34 -21.53 -14.47 2.82
C ALA A 34 -20.29 -14.81 1.98
N GLN A 35 -19.83 -13.85 1.17
CA GLN A 35 -18.65 -14.01 0.32
C GLN A 35 -17.59 -12.98 0.67
N SER A 36 -16.32 -13.41 0.69
CA SER A 36 -15.19 -12.50 0.75
C SER A 36 -14.89 -11.93 -0.64
N ARG A 37 -14.81 -10.61 -0.76
CA ARG A 37 -14.37 -9.93 -2.00
C ARG A 37 -13.15 -9.06 -1.72
N PRO A 38 -12.12 -9.09 -2.57
CA PRO A 38 -10.96 -8.24 -2.40
C PRO A 38 -11.29 -6.80 -2.79
N ILE A 39 -10.94 -5.85 -1.94
CA ILE A 39 -10.92 -4.42 -2.26
C ILE A 39 -9.46 -3.99 -2.39
N VAL A 40 -9.13 -3.37 -3.52
CA VAL A 40 -7.81 -2.77 -3.74
C VAL A 40 -7.77 -1.41 -3.04
N LEU A 41 -6.83 -1.29 -2.12
CA LEU A 41 -6.59 -0.07 -1.35
C LEU A 41 -5.64 0.85 -2.10
N ALA A 42 -4.49 0.36 -2.55
CA ALA A 42 -3.51 1.09 -3.34
C ALA A 42 -2.80 0.16 -4.34
N SER A 43 -2.34 0.71 -5.46
CA SER A 43 -1.58 -0.03 -6.48
C SER A 43 -0.09 0.30 -6.41
N PHE A 44 0.78 -0.69 -6.56
CA PHE A 44 2.22 -0.47 -6.76
C PHE A 44 2.59 -0.38 -8.25
N GLY A 45 1.78 -0.96 -9.13
CA GLY A 45 2.06 -1.03 -10.57
C GLY A 45 2.45 -2.43 -11.03
N VAL A 46 3.20 -2.51 -12.14
CA VAL A 46 3.60 -3.79 -12.76
C VAL A 46 4.70 -4.44 -11.93
N GLU A 47 4.56 -5.75 -11.66
CA GLU A 47 5.48 -6.55 -10.81
C GLU A 47 6.96 -6.39 -11.21
N ASP A 48 7.25 -6.32 -12.51
CA ASP A 48 8.63 -6.18 -13.03
C ASP A 48 9.31 -4.86 -12.66
N LYS A 49 8.52 -3.82 -12.38
CA LYS A 49 9.02 -2.47 -12.01
C LYS A 49 9.06 -2.24 -10.50
N VAL A 50 8.60 -3.21 -9.72
CA VAL A 50 8.38 -3.09 -8.27
C VAL A 50 9.30 -4.06 -7.53
N ASP A 51 9.99 -3.59 -6.50
CA ASP A 51 10.71 -4.48 -5.58
C ASP A 51 9.68 -5.26 -4.75
N VAL A 52 9.59 -6.56 -4.99
CA VAL A 52 8.56 -7.41 -4.41
C VAL A 52 8.74 -7.59 -2.90
N GLU A 53 9.98 -7.63 -2.41
CA GLU A 53 10.23 -7.79 -0.97
C GLU A 53 9.87 -6.50 -0.25
N LEU A 54 10.30 -5.35 -0.79
CA LEU A 54 9.93 -4.06 -0.22
C LEU A 54 8.42 -3.83 -0.26
N ALA A 55 7.74 -4.22 -1.35
CA ALA A 55 6.28 -4.16 -1.43
C ALA A 55 5.56 -5.01 -0.36
N ARG A 56 6.13 -6.18 0.02
CA ARG A 56 5.59 -7.00 1.11
C ARG A 56 5.73 -6.30 2.46
N ASP A 57 6.89 -5.72 2.73
CA ASP A 57 7.12 -4.97 3.97
C ASP A 57 6.21 -3.75 4.07
N LEU A 58 6.05 -3.01 2.97
CA LEU A 58 5.13 -1.87 2.90
C LEU A 58 3.69 -2.29 3.21
N VAL A 59 3.22 -3.45 2.72
CA VAL A 59 1.88 -3.95 3.05
C VAL A 59 1.74 -4.18 4.56
N ALA A 60 2.75 -4.78 5.19
CA ALA A 60 2.74 -5.03 6.64
C ALA A 60 2.75 -3.72 7.43
N SER A 61 3.58 -2.76 7.03
CA SER A 61 3.65 -1.44 7.67
C SER A 61 2.37 -0.63 7.48
N VAL A 62 1.78 -0.62 6.29
CA VAL A 62 0.47 0.01 6.04
C VAL A 62 -0.60 -0.63 6.91
N GLU A 63 -0.62 -1.95 7.06
CA GLU A 63 -1.57 -2.62 7.95
C GLU A 63 -1.42 -2.22 9.42
N ARG A 64 -0.19 -2.01 9.90
CA ARG A 64 0.07 -1.58 11.28
C ARG A 64 -0.30 -0.11 11.52
N CYS A 65 -0.08 0.76 10.52
CA CYS A 65 -0.26 2.20 10.65
C CYS A 65 -1.62 2.71 10.18
N ALA A 66 -2.34 1.96 9.34
CA ALA A 66 -3.67 2.35 8.88
C ALA A 66 -4.64 2.49 10.06
N PRO A 67 -5.58 3.46 10.01
CA PRO A 67 -6.59 3.61 11.04
C PRO A 67 -7.36 2.32 11.26
N LYS A 68 -7.42 1.88 12.53
CA LYS A 68 -8.20 0.71 12.93
C LYS A 68 -9.59 1.15 13.33
N PHE A 69 -10.59 0.67 12.60
CA PHE A 69 -11.99 0.88 12.94
C PHE A 69 -12.56 -0.43 13.49
N PRO A 70 -13.45 -0.37 14.51
CA PRO A 70 -14.13 -1.56 15.01
C PRO A 70 -15.04 -2.14 13.91
N VAL A 71 -14.82 -3.41 13.53
CA VAL A 71 -15.59 -4.08 12.46
C VAL A 71 -16.46 -5.19 13.05
N ARG A 72 -17.78 -5.15 12.81
CA ARG A 72 -18.66 -6.32 12.98
C ARG A 72 -18.85 -7.03 11.63
N ARG A 73 -19.19 -8.32 11.66
CA ARG A 73 -19.56 -9.05 10.44
C ARG A 73 -20.77 -8.37 9.78
N GLY A 74 -20.62 -7.89 8.54
CA GLY A 74 -21.65 -7.16 7.80
C GLY A 74 -21.35 -5.67 7.59
N ASP A 75 -20.60 -5.05 8.50
CA ASP A 75 -20.23 -3.62 8.44
C ASP A 75 -18.95 -3.36 7.61
N GLY A 76 -18.33 -4.44 7.12
CA GLY A 76 -16.97 -4.42 6.59
C GLY A 76 -16.79 -3.54 5.35
N LYS A 77 -17.83 -3.33 4.52
CA LYS A 77 -17.69 -2.56 3.26
C LYS A 77 -17.51 -1.06 3.52
N PRO A 78 -18.40 -0.35 4.23
CA PRO A 78 -18.19 1.07 4.55
C PRO A 78 -16.87 1.33 5.27
N ILE A 79 -16.51 0.48 6.24
CA ILE A 79 -15.27 0.62 7.00
C ILE A 79 -14.05 0.42 6.10
N THR A 80 -14.03 -0.65 5.30
CA THR A 80 -12.91 -0.91 4.40
C THR A 80 -12.80 0.20 3.35
N MET A 81 -13.91 0.79 2.91
CA MET A 81 -13.89 1.94 2.01
C MET A 81 -13.26 3.17 2.67
N ARG A 82 -13.50 3.43 3.97
CA ARG A 82 -12.80 4.49 4.71
C ARG A 82 -11.30 4.23 4.80
N ILE A 83 -10.91 3.00 5.19
CA ILE A 83 -9.49 2.60 5.20
C ILE A 83 -8.87 2.77 3.79
N ALA A 84 -9.58 2.37 2.74
CA ALA A 84 -9.13 2.53 1.37
C ALA A 84 -8.94 4.00 0.99
N GLN A 85 -9.86 4.88 1.39
CA GLN A 85 -9.74 6.32 1.14
C GLN A 85 -8.50 6.89 1.80
N GLU A 86 -8.21 6.55 3.05
CA GLU A 86 -7.01 7.01 3.76
C GLU A 86 -5.73 6.47 3.11
N VAL A 87 -5.68 5.18 2.78
CA VAL A 87 -4.50 4.57 2.14
C VAL A 87 -4.26 5.13 0.73
N ARG A 88 -5.31 5.50 -0.02
CA ARG A 88 -5.15 6.10 -1.36
C ARG A 88 -4.49 7.46 -1.34
N LYS A 89 -4.62 8.23 -0.26
CA LYS A 89 -3.97 9.54 -0.12
C LYS A 89 -2.44 9.42 -0.20
N ILE A 90 -1.90 8.30 0.28
CA ILE A 90 -0.45 8.04 0.29
C ILE A 90 0.01 7.09 -0.83
N GLU A 91 -0.87 6.66 -1.74
CA GLU A 91 -0.54 5.71 -2.81
C GLU A 91 0.69 6.14 -3.66
N PRO A 92 0.84 7.41 -4.06
CA PRO A 92 2.01 7.84 -4.83
C PRO A 92 3.33 7.66 -4.07
N PHE A 93 3.33 7.93 -2.76
CA PHE A 93 4.48 7.68 -1.89
C PHE A 93 4.80 6.19 -1.78
N LEU A 94 3.78 5.34 -1.60
CA LEU A 94 3.94 3.89 -1.57
C LEU A 94 4.50 3.32 -2.88
N LYS A 95 4.07 3.87 -4.04
CA LYS A 95 4.64 3.53 -5.36
C LYS A 95 6.09 3.92 -5.48
N ALA A 96 6.43 5.14 -5.06
CA ALA A 96 7.80 5.62 -5.06
C ALA A 96 8.67 4.71 -4.19
N LEU A 97 8.22 4.40 -2.97
CA LEU A 97 8.91 3.49 -2.06
C LEU A 97 9.15 2.11 -2.66
N ALA A 98 8.17 1.54 -3.36
CA ALA A 98 8.29 0.21 -3.93
C ALA A 98 9.04 0.17 -5.28
N SER A 99 9.46 1.31 -5.84
CA SER A 99 10.07 1.39 -7.17
C SER A 99 11.49 0.83 -7.20
N ARG A 100 11.79 -0.08 -8.14
CA ARG A 100 13.16 -0.60 -8.34
C ARG A 100 14.13 0.46 -8.87
N LYS A 101 13.64 1.38 -9.69
CA LYS A 101 14.47 2.41 -10.35
C LYS A 101 15.20 3.30 -9.34
N LEU A 102 14.64 3.48 -8.16
CA LEU A 102 15.16 4.38 -7.15
C LEU A 102 16.17 3.73 -6.20
N GLY A 103 16.50 2.43 -6.39
CA GLY A 103 17.49 1.74 -5.56
C GLY A 103 17.15 1.70 -4.07
N LEU A 104 15.87 1.89 -3.69
CA LEU A 104 15.49 2.13 -2.29
C LEU A 104 15.80 0.97 -1.37
N ARG A 105 15.89 -0.26 -1.89
CA ARG A 105 16.34 -1.42 -1.12
C ARG A 105 17.79 -1.31 -0.65
N GLU A 106 18.64 -0.58 -1.38
CA GLU A 106 20.04 -0.33 -1.01
C GLU A 106 20.14 0.74 0.09
N HIS A 107 19.19 1.69 0.09
CA HIS A 107 19.08 2.75 1.10
C HIS A 107 18.27 2.34 2.34
N LEU A 108 17.38 1.36 2.20
CA LEU A 108 16.67 0.67 3.25
C LEU A 108 17.14 -0.80 3.29
N PRO A 109 18.45 -1.04 3.50
CA PRO A 109 18.98 -2.40 3.55
C PRO A 109 18.23 -3.18 4.63
N PRO A 110 18.27 -4.53 4.58
CA PRO A 110 17.69 -5.37 5.61
C PRO A 110 18.36 -5.09 6.97
N HIS A 111 17.84 -4.09 7.66
CA HIS A 111 18.16 -3.71 9.02
C HIS A 111 17.02 -4.22 9.92
N PRO A 112 17.31 -4.67 11.15
CA PRO A 112 16.27 -5.07 12.10
C PRO A 112 15.15 -4.03 12.25
N ASP A 113 15.52 -2.74 12.15
CA ASP A 113 14.60 -1.62 12.32
C ASP A 113 13.92 -1.15 11.04
N ARG A 114 14.17 -1.79 9.88
CA ARG A 114 13.54 -1.38 8.60
C ARG A 114 12.03 -1.29 8.72
N GLY A 115 11.42 -2.27 9.38
CA GLY A 115 9.97 -2.28 9.62
C GLY A 115 9.51 -1.11 10.49
N LEU A 116 10.29 -0.70 11.50
CA LEU A 116 9.98 0.43 12.37
C LEU A 116 10.06 1.75 11.63
N ILE A 117 11.07 1.91 10.76
CA ILE A 117 11.26 3.09 9.92
C ILE A 117 10.08 3.22 8.94
N LEU A 118 9.73 2.14 8.25
CA LEU A 118 8.60 2.14 7.33
C LEU A 118 7.28 2.44 8.06
N ASP A 119 7.07 1.87 9.24
CA ASP A 119 5.91 2.19 10.07
C ASP A 119 5.86 3.68 10.43
N ALA A 120 6.98 4.25 10.88
CA ALA A 120 7.06 5.67 11.23
C ALA A 120 6.77 6.58 10.03
N LEU A 121 7.41 6.32 8.88
CA LEU A 121 7.19 7.08 7.64
C LEU A 121 5.74 6.99 7.16
N ILE A 122 5.14 5.81 7.19
CA ILE A 122 3.75 5.62 6.77
C ILE A 122 2.79 6.29 7.77
N ARG A 123 3.06 6.22 9.08
CA ARG A 123 2.24 6.88 10.09
C ARG A 123 2.28 8.40 9.93
N ASP A 124 3.46 8.97 9.72
CA ASP A 124 3.66 10.39 9.44
C ASP A 124 2.87 10.82 8.19
N ARG A 125 2.99 10.04 7.10
CA ARG A 125 2.24 10.30 5.85
C ARG A 125 0.73 10.13 5.96
N LEU A 126 0.24 9.25 6.82
CA LEU A 126 -1.18 9.12 7.09
C LEU A 126 -1.70 10.26 7.97
N ALA A 127 -0.85 10.86 8.81
CA ALA A 127 -1.18 11.98 9.68
C ALA A 127 -1.20 13.32 8.94
N ASP A 128 -0.34 13.51 7.94
CA ASP A 128 -0.28 14.70 7.09
C ASP A 128 -0.55 14.37 5.61
N PRO A 129 -1.83 14.28 5.21
CA PRO A 129 -2.23 13.87 3.86
C PRO A 129 -2.20 15.00 2.83
N ASP A 130 -2.12 16.27 3.24
CA ASP A 130 -2.22 17.44 2.36
C ASP A 130 -0.87 17.86 1.76
N ASP A 131 0.14 17.04 1.99
CA ASP A 131 1.46 17.26 1.44
C ASP A 131 1.44 17.14 -0.09
N THR A 132 1.38 18.33 -0.69
CA THR A 132 1.46 18.57 -2.13
C THR A 132 2.75 18.03 -2.77
N ALA A 133 3.66 17.41 -2.00
CA ALA A 133 4.71 16.49 -2.46
C ALA A 133 4.22 15.45 -3.50
N THR A 134 2.91 15.16 -3.55
CA THR A 134 2.31 14.32 -4.61
C THR A 134 2.44 14.92 -6.02
N LYS A 135 2.63 16.24 -6.15
CA LYS A 135 3.00 16.95 -7.41
C LYS A 135 4.51 17.10 -7.60
N VAL A 136 5.31 16.72 -6.63
CA VAL A 136 6.75 16.93 -6.64
C VAL A 136 7.40 15.58 -6.95
N GLY A 137 8.06 15.49 -8.10
CA GLY A 137 8.47 14.23 -8.72
C GLY A 137 9.36 13.31 -7.85
N GLU A 138 9.78 12.19 -8.46
CA GLU A 138 10.62 11.14 -7.85
C GLU A 138 11.76 11.69 -6.97
N GLU A 139 12.38 12.81 -7.36
CA GLU A 139 13.48 13.48 -6.66
C GLU A 139 13.12 14.11 -5.30
N ALA A 140 11.95 14.73 -5.16
CA ALA A 140 11.59 15.37 -3.89
C ALA A 140 11.17 14.36 -2.82
N ILE A 141 10.51 13.28 -3.25
CA ILE A 141 10.21 12.15 -2.38
C ILE A 141 11.53 11.53 -1.88
N LEU A 142 12.51 11.36 -2.76
CA LEU A 142 13.84 10.86 -2.39
C LEU A 142 14.61 11.82 -1.49
N SER A 143 14.63 13.11 -1.81
CA SER A 143 15.31 14.13 -1.01
C SER A 143 14.80 14.13 0.43
N ARG A 144 13.48 14.07 0.60
CA ARG A 144 12.87 14.01 1.92
C ARG A 144 13.11 12.69 2.64
N LEU A 145 13.04 11.56 1.94
CA LEU A 145 13.39 10.27 2.55
C LEU A 145 14.84 10.26 3.04
N LYS A 146 15.77 10.77 2.22
CA LYS A 146 17.17 10.89 2.61
C LYS A 146 17.35 11.84 3.79
N SER A 147 16.65 12.98 3.83
CA SER A 147 16.75 13.91 4.96
C SER A 147 16.22 13.32 6.27
N HIS A 148 15.16 12.50 6.22
CA HIS A 148 14.63 11.81 7.40
C HIS A 148 15.50 10.62 7.85
N LEU A 149 16.25 9.99 6.94
CA LEU A 149 17.12 8.85 7.23
C LEU A 149 18.57 9.25 7.59
N ALA A 150 18.97 10.49 7.35
CA ALA A 150 20.32 11.01 7.63
C ALA A 150 20.51 11.50 9.08
N VAL A 151 19.60 11.15 9.98
CA VAL A 151 19.67 11.45 11.43
C VAL A 151 20.14 10.23 12.19
#